data_AF-A0A3D0Z7F2-F1
#
_entry.id   AF-A0A3D0Z7F2-F1
#
_cell.length_a   1.000
_cell.length_b   1.000
_cell.length_c   1.000
_cell.angle_alpha   90.00
_cell.angle_beta   90.00
_cell.angle_gamma   90.00
#
_symmetry.space_group_name_H-M   'P 1'
#
loop_
_entity.id
_entity.type
_entity.pdbx_description
1 polymer ?
#
loop_
_entity_poly.entity_id
_entity_poly.type
_entity_poly.pdbx_seq_one_letter_code
_entity_poly.pdbx_strand_id
1 'polypeptide(L)'
;EGTNPAGGCLTILIRMPFLLGVFSAVNSPLSYILRMPADVITKAKEILAPMIGIENASGVRELQIVSHLDELVEKVPGLSEASGKLNFDLFGLDLTQTPQFSKFALIWLIPFLSFAVTMITSLITIRMQKKSGMQQQAGMNSTMLIMPLFSLFIAFTVPGAVGFYWACSSLTSGVLQIVMQKLYNANYINSKEDYLSVQKRRAYERAKLSRQTELSEE
;
A
#
# COMPACT_ATOMS: atom_id res chain seq x y z
N GLU A 1 -11.43 28.28 -10.57
CA GLU A 1 -11.39 26.92 -10.01
C GLU A 1 -10.54 26.05 -10.93
N GLY A 2 -9.30 25.77 -10.53
CA GLY A 2 -8.30 25.09 -11.36
C GLY A 2 -7.80 23.80 -10.73
N THR A 3 -8.67 23.04 -10.06
CA THR A 3 -8.30 21.74 -9.51
C THR A 3 -8.27 20.71 -10.62
N ASN A 4 -7.07 20.27 -11.00
CA ASN A 4 -6.92 19.22 -12.00
C ASN A 4 -7.50 17.90 -11.46
N PRO A 5 -8.54 17.32 -12.08
CA PRO A 5 -9.08 16.02 -11.66
C PRO A 5 -8.06 14.88 -11.74
N ALA A 6 -6.98 15.05 -12.52
CA ALA A 6 -5.85 14.12 -12.58
C ALA A 6 -4.88 14.21 -11.38
N GLY A 7 -5.06 15.15 -10.46
CA GLY A 7 -4.24 15.23 -9.24
C GLY A 7 -4.28 13.94 -8.40
N GLY A 8 -5.40 13.21 -8.44
CA GLY A 8 -5.55 11.92 -7.76
C GLY A 8 -4.70 10.79 -8.37
N CYS A 9 -4.64 10.68 -9.70
CA CYS A 9 -3.89 9.60 -10.36
C CYS A 9 -2.36 9.83 -10.34
N LEU A 10 -1.91 11.09 -10.25
CA LEU A 10 -0.49 11.39 -10.08
C LEU A 10 0.09 10.82 -8.78
N THR A 11 -0.70 10.83 -7.69
CA THR A 11 -0.27 10.23 -6.41
C THR A 11 -0.12 8.71 -6.50
N ILE A 12 -0.98 8.05 -7.28
CA ILE A 12 -0.88 6.61 -7.53
C ILE A 12 0.39 6.34 -8.35
N LEU A 13 0.64 7.13 -9.40
CA LEU A 13 1.79 6.93 -10.28
C LEU A 13 3.13 7.08 -9.55
N ILE A 14 3.28 8.08 -8.68
CA ILE A 14 4.50 8.27 -7.88
C ILE A 14 4.69 7.14 -6.86
N ARG A 15 3.59 6.60 -6.31
CA ARG A 15 3.63 5.54 -5.31
C ARG A 15 3.95 4.16 -5.91
N MET A 16 3.53 3.89 -7.14
CA MET A 16 3.63 2.56 -7.76
C MET A 16 5.04 1.97 -7.78
N PRO A 17 6.12 2.69 -8.15
CA PRO A 17 7.48 2.13 -8.14
C PRO A 17 7.91 1.62 -6.76
N PHE A 18 7.53 2.32 -5.69
CA PHE A 18 7.86 1.91 -4.33
C PHE A 18 7.11 0.63 -3.94
N LEU A 19 5.80 0.57 -4.23
CA LEU A 19 4.98 -0.62 -3.95
C LEU A 19 5.48 -1.84 -4.74
N LEU A 20 5.81 -1.67 -6.01
CA LEU A 20 6.33 -2.75 -6.84
C LEU A 20 7.71 -3.20 -6.34
N GLY A 21 8.59 -2.27 -5.95
CA GLY A 21 9.89 -2.61 -5.39
C GLY A 21 9.79 -3.49 -4.14
N VAL A 22 8.97 -3.09 -3.17
CA VAL A 22 8.77 -3.89 -1.95
C VAL A 22 8.05 -5.21 -2.26
N PHE A 23 7.02 -5.19 -3.11
CA PHE A 23 6.31 -6.40 -3.51
C PHE A 23 7.23 -7.42 -4.19
N SER A 24 8.10 -6.97 -5.10
CA SER A 24 9.10 -7.81 -5.75
C SER A 24 10.11 -8.35 -4.74
N ALA A 25 10.57 -7.53 -3.79
CA ALA A 25 11.49 -7.99 -2.75
C ALA A 25 10.86 -9.07 -1.83
N VAL A 26 9.57 -8.95 -1.52
CA VAL A 26 8.85 -9.93 -0.70
C VAL A 26 8.57 -11.23 -1.46
N ASN A 27 8.18 -11.16 -2.73
CA ASN A 27 7.88 -12.35 -3.54
C ASN A 27 9.13 -13.09 -4.04
N SER A 28 10.24 -12.36 -4.18
CA SER A 28 11.51 -12.84 -4.70
C SER A 28 12.69 -12.44 -3.78
N PRO A 29 12.71 -12.92 -2.52
CA PRO A 29 13.72 -12.52 -1.55
C PRO A 29 15.13 -12.99 -1.91
N LEU A 30 15.29 -14.13 -2.59
CA LEU A 30 16.60 -14.63 -2.99
C LEU A 30 17.20 -13.71 -4.06
N SER A 31 16.38 -13.29 -5.03
CA SER A 31 16.79 -12.39 -6.11
C SER A 31 17.07 -10.97 -5.63
N TYR A 32 16.18 -10.39 -4.82
CA TYR A 32 16.22 -8.95 -4.52
C TYR A 32 16.90 -8.61 -3.18
N ILE A 33 16.76 -9.46 -2.16
CA ILE A 33 17.34 -9.22 -0.83
C ILE A 33 18.75 -9.80 -0.76
N LEU A 34 18.89 -11.09 -1.07
CA LEU A 34 20.19 -11.77 -1.02
C LEU A 34 21.02 -11.58 -2.29
N ARG A 35 20.41 -11.09 -3.38
CA ARG A 35 21.08 -10.88 -4.67
C ARG A 35 21.77 -12.13 -5.19
N MET A 36 21.11 -13.27 -5.01
CA MET A 36 21.63 -14.56 -5.40
C MET A 36 21.69 -14.69 -6.92
N PRO A 37 22.72 -15.35 -7.48
CA PRO A 37 22.79 -15.58 -8.92
C PRO A 37 21.58 -16.37 -9.44
N ALA A 38 21.08 -16.00 -10.62
CA ALA A 38 19.92 -16.64 -11.24
C ALA A 38 20.10 -18.15 -11.44
N ASP A 39 21.33 -18.61 -11.67
CA ASP A 39 21.66 -20.02 -11.85
C ASP A 39 21.37 -20.85 -10.58
N VAL A 40 21.67 -20.29 -9.40
CA VAL A 40 21.42 -20.96 -8.11
C VAL A 40 19.92 -21.08 -7.87
N ILE A 41 19.18 -20.00 -8.12
CA ILE A 41 17.71 -19.98 -8.00
C ILE A 41 17.07 -20.96 -8.99
N THR A 42 17.56 -21.01 -10.23
CA THR A 42 17.02 -21.92 -11.26
C THR A 42 17.22 -23.37 -10.88
N LYS A 43 18.42 -23.75 -10.41
CA LYS A 43 18.68 -25.10 -9.88
C LYS A 43 17.79 -25.44 -8.70
N ALA A 44 17.60 -24.51 -7.77
CA ALA A 44 16.68 -24.71 -6.65
C ALA A 44 15.24 -24.93 -7.11
N LYS A 45 14.77 -24.20 -8.13
CA LYS A 45 13.44 -24.41 -8.74
C LYS A 45 13.32 -25.78 -9.40
N GLU A 46 14.33 -26.22 -10.16
CA GLU A 46 14.34 -27.52 -10.85
C GLU A 46 14.27 -28.69 -9.86
N ILE A 47 14.98 -28.59 -8.74
CA ILE A 47 14.96 -29.63 -7.69
C ILE A 47 13.66 -29.58 -6.89
N LEU A 48 13.12 -28.39 -6.60
CA LEU A 48 11.89 -28.23 -5.82
C LEU A 48 10.63 -28.61 -6.59
N ALA A 49 10.55 -28.27 -7.89
CA ALA A 49 9.39 -28.50 -8.73
C ALA A 49 8.76 -29.91 -8.57
N PRO A 50 9.52 -31.02 -8.71
CA PRO A 50 8.95 -32.36 -8.53
C PRO A 50 8.55 -32.66 -7.08
N MET A 51 9.20 -32.06 -6.07
CA MET A 51 8.89 -32.29 -4.66
C MET A 51 7.53 -31.72 -4.25
N ILE A 52 7.10 -30.62 -4.89
CA ILE A 52 5.82 -29.96 -4.62
C ILE A 52 4.76 -30.21 -5.72
N GLY A 53 5.03 -31.12 -6.65
CA GLY A 53 4.09 -31.51 -7.70
C GLY A 53 3.85 -30.45 -8.77
N ILE A 54 4.83 -29.58 -9.04
CA ILE A 54 4.78 -28.59 -10.12
C ILE A 54 5.55 -29.14 -11.33
N GLU A 55 4.88 -29.26 -12.48
CA GLU A 55 5.48 -29.80 -13.71
C GLU A 55 6.57 -28.90 -14.29
N ASN A 56 6.36 -27.58 -14.21
CA ASN A 56 7.26 -26.58 -14.80
C ASN A 56 8.00 -25.82 -13.70
N ALA A 57 9.34 -25.92 -13.67
CA ALA A 57 10.18 -25.22 -12.69
C ALA A 57 9.96 -23.69 -12.68
N SER A 58 9.55 -23.09 -13.79
CA SER A 58 9.19 -21.67 -13.88
C SER A 58 7.99 -21.28 -13.00
N GLY A 59 7.10 -22.23 -12.69
CA GLY A 59 5.95 -22.05 -11.78
C GLY A 59 6.32 -22.02 -10.30
N VAL A 60 7.54 -22.42 -9.94
CA VAL A 60 8.02 -22.39 -8.56
C VAL A 60 8.37 -20.95 -8.15
N ARG A 61 7.75 -20.50 -7.06
CA ARG A 61 7.99 -19.18 -6.46
C ARG A 61 9.16 -19.25 -5.49
N GLU A 62 9.92 -18.17 -5.34
CA GLU A 62 11.06 -18.14 -4.41
C GLU A 62 10.64 -18.34 -2.95
N LEU A 63 9.46 -17.88 -2.54
CA LEU A 63 8.92 -18.16 -1.20
C LEU A 63 8.75 -19.66 -0.93
N GLN A 64 8.50 -20.48 -1.96
CA GLN A 64 8.41 -21.94 -1.81
C GLN A 64 9.80 -22.58 -1.68
N ILE A 65 10.83 -21.96 -2.25
CA ILE A 65 12.24 -22.35 -2.04
C ILE A 65 12.62 -22.06 -0.59
N VAL A 66 12.24 -20.88 -0.07
CA VAL A 66 12.50 -20.51 1.32
C VAL A 66 11.76 -21.42 2.30
N SER A 67 10.54 -21.86 1.98
CA SER A 67 9.78 -22.78 2.85
C SER A 67 10.37 -24.20 2.92
N HIS A 68 11.23 -24.58 1.97
CA HIS A 68 11.92 -25.88 1.92
C HIS A 68 13.44 -25.70 1.95
N LEU A 69 13.91 -24.60 2.55
CA LEU A 69 15.31 -24.18 2.45
C LEU A 69 16.25 -25.25 3.01
N ASP A 70 15.91 -25.84 4.16
CA ASP A 70 16.75 -26.84 4.82
C ASP A 70 16.99 -28.09 3.95
N GLU A 71 15.97 -28.54 3.22
CA GLU A 71 16.09 -29.70 2.31
C GLU A 71 16.87 -29.38 1.02
N LEU A 72 16.86 -28.10 0.60
CA LEU A 72 17.49 -27.65 -0.63
C LEU A 72 18.95 -27.22 -0.42
N VAL A 73 19.30 -26.74 0.77
CA VAL A 73 20.66 -26.29 1.11
C VAL A 73 21.69 -27.42 0.93
N GLU A 74 21.32 -28.67 1.22
CA GLU A 74 22.19 -29.83 1.00
C GLU A 74 22.38 -30.17 -0.49
N LYS A 75 21.41 -29.81 -1.33
CA LYS A 75 21.35 -30.21 -2.76
C LYS A 75 21.79 -29.11 -3.71
N VAL A 76 21.78 -27.85 -3.28
CA VAL A 76 22.07 -26.68 -4.12
C VAL A 76 23.28 -25.91 -3.57
N PRO A 77 24.45 -26.04 -4.21
CA PRO A 77 25.62 -25.24 -3.86
C PRO A 77 25.32 -23.75 -3.97
N GLY A 78 25.61 -22.98 -2.91
CA GLY A 78 25.37 -21.54 -2.83
C GLY A 78 24.05 -21.12 -2.19
N LEU A 79 23.10 -22.05 -1.99
CA LEU A 79 21.85 -21.75 -1.29
C LEU A 79 22.02 -21.67 0.24
N SER A 80 23.11 -22.26 0.77
CA SER A 80 23.47 -22.18 2.19
C SER A 80 23.59 -20.75 2.71
N GLU A 81 23.95 -19.79 1.86
CA GLU A 81 24.00 -18.38 2.24
C GLU A 81 22.64 -17.78 2.60
N ALA A 82 21.55 -18.37 2.13
CA ALA A 82 20.20 -17.94 2.48
C ALA A 82 19.77 -18.45 3.86
N SER A 83 20.32 -19.60 4.29
CA SER A 83 20.03 -20.17 5.60
C SER A 83 20.53 -19.24 6.70
N GLY A 84 19.65 -18.93 7.67
CA GLY A 84 19.94 -17.99 8.76
C GLY A 84 19.92 -16.50 8.41
N LYS A 85 19.95 -16.12 7.11
CA LYS A 85 19.79 -14.71 6.69
C LYS A 85 18.35 -14.31 6.41
N LEU A 86 17.54 -15.27 5.95
CA LEU A 86 16.11 -15.05 5.73
C LEU A 86 15.32 -15.72 6.84
N ASN A 87 14.50 -14.94 7.54
CA ASN A 87 13.55 -15.45 8.51
C ASN A 87 12.16 -14.90 8.18
N PHE A 88 11.25 -15.80 7.82
CA PHE A 88 9.84 -15.52 7.54
C PHE A 88 8.93 -15.98 8.68
N ASP A 89 9.50 -16.40 9.81
CA ASP A 89 8.75 -16.66 11.02
C ASP A 89 8.37 -15.35 11.73
N LEU A 90 7.08 -15.16 11.97
CA LEU A 90 6.53 -14.02 12.68
C LEU A 90 5.76 -14.50 13.92
N PHE A 91 6.40 -14.50 15.09
CA PHE A 91 5.80 -15.01 16.34
C PHE A 91 5.42 -16.50 16.28
N GLY A 92 6.25 -17.34 15.64
CA GLY A 92 5.94 -18.75 15.41
C GLY A 92 5.05 -19.00 14.19
N LEU A 93 4.87 -17.98 13.34
CA LEU A 93 4.04 -18.03 12.15
C LEU A 93 4.92 -18.01 10.89
N ASP A 94 4.94 -19.11 10.15
CA ASP A 94 5.63 -19.15 8.87
C ASP A 94 4.85 -18.39 7.77
N LEU A 95 5.35 -17.21 7.42
CA LEU A 95 4.76 -16.34 6.41
C LEU A 95 4.97 -16.83 4.97
N THR A 96 5.80 -17.84 4.73
CA THR A 96 5.96 -18.41 3.38
C THR A 96 4.74 -19.20 2.94
N GLN A 97 3.91 -19.66 3.90
CA GLN A 97 2.74 -20.47 3.63
C GLN A 97 1.55 -19.64 3.15
N THR A 98 0.70 -20.28 2.34
CA THR A 98 -0.59 -19.73 1.93
C THR A 98 -1.69 -20.32 2.83
N PRO A 99 -2.59 -19.51 3.40
CA PRO A 99 -3.72 -20.02 4.17
C PRO A 99 -4.58 -20.99 3.33
N GLN A 100 -4.81 -22.20 3.83
CA GLN A 100 -5.67 -23.18 3.17
C GLN A 100 -6.95 -23.41 3.96
N PHE A 101 -8.06 -23.61 3.26
CA PHE A 101 -9.34 -23.95 3.90
C PHE A 101 -9.40 -25.38 4.43
N SER A 102 -8.58 -26.28 3.89
CA SER A 102 -8.52 -27.69 4.29
C SER A 102 -7.84 -27.92 5.64
N LYS A 103 -7.01 -26.98 6.10
CA LYS A 103 -6.29 -27.07 7.37
C LYS A 103 -6.33 -25.72 8.08
N PHE A 104 -7.05 -25.65 9.20
CA PHE A 104 -7.00 -24.47 10.05
C PHE A 104 -5.60 -24.31 10.63
N ALA A 105 -5.01 -23.14 10.44
CA ALA A 105 -3.68 -22.81 10.91
C ALA A 105 -3.63 -21.34 11.31
N LEU A 106 -2.68 -21.01 12.19
CA LEU A 106 -2.52 -19.67 12.74
C LEU A 106 -2.29 -18.60 11.64
N ILE A 107 -1.83 -19.01 10.44
CA ILE A 107 -1.61 -18.16 9.27
C ILE A 107 -2.86 -17.40 8.80
N TRP A 108 -4.05 -17.86 9.19
CA TRP A 108 -5.32 -17.17 8.95
C TRP A 108 -5.39 -15.79 9.61
N LEU A 109 -4.58 -15.54 10.65
CA LEU A 109 -4.48 -14.23 11.26
C LEU A 109 -4.05 -13.15 10.25
N ILE A 110 -3.25 -13.51 9.24
CA ILE A 110 -2.74 -12.55 8.26
C ILE A 110 -3.86 -11.97 7.37
N PRO A 111 -4.71 -12.77 6.70
CA PRO A 111 -5.87 -12.25 5.97
C PRO A 111 -6.77 -11.35 6.82
N PHE A 112 -7.09 -11.76 8.05
CA PHE A 112 -7.96 -10.98 8.94
C PHE A 112 -7.30 -9.69 9.41
N LEU A 113 -6.01 -9.70 9.70
CA LEU A 113 -5.25 -8.49 10.05
C LEU A 113 -5.24 -7.51 8.87
N SER A 114 -4.93 -7.99 7.67
CA SER A 114 -4.92 -7.17 6.45
C SER A 114 -6.30 -6.55 6.18
N PHE A 115 -7.36 -7.35 6.33
CA PHE A 115 -8.74 -6.88 6.24
C PHE A 115 -9.06 -5.84 7.31
N ALA A 116 -8.76 -6.10 8.58
CA ALA A 116 -9.07 -5.20 9.67
C ALA A 116 -8.38 -3.84 9.48
N VAL A 117 -7.08 -3.86 9.15
CA VAL A 117 -6.31 -2.64 8.88
C VAL A 117 -6.91 -1.88 7.69
N THR A 118 -7.13 -2.56 6.56
CA THR A 118 -7.67 -1.90 5.36
C THR A 118 -9.07 -1.36 5.60
N MET A 119 -9.92 -2.10 6.30
CA MET A 119 -11.26 -1.66 6.69
C MET A 119 -11.24 -0.43 7.59
N ILE A 120 -10.36 -0.40 8.61
CA ILE A 120 -10.19 0.77 9.48
C ILE A 120 -9.77 1.99 8.65
N THR A 121 -8.82 1.84 7.73
CA THR A 121 -8.39 2.95 6.87
C THR A 121 -9.49 3.45 5.94
N SER A 122 -10.32 2.56 5.38
CA SER A 122 -11.51 2.92 4.59
C SER A 122 -12.53 3.69 5.43
N LEU A 123 -12.82 3.22 6.65
CA LEU A 123 -13.76 3.87 7.57
C LEU A 123 -13.30 5.26 8.01
N ILE A 124 -11.99 5.43 8.22
CA ILE A 124 -11.39 6.72 8.54
C ILE A 124 -11.55 7.67 7.34
N THR A 125 -11.26 7.21 6.12
CA THR A 125 -11.40 8.01 4.90
C THR A 125 -12.84 8.46 4.67
N ILE A 126 -13.82 7.56 4.80
CA ILE A 126 -15.24 7.89 4.67
C ILE A 126 -15.65 8.96 5.70
N ARG A 127 -15.20 8.83 6.96
CA ARG A 127 -15.49 9.83 8.00
C ARG A 127 -14.86 11.19 7.68
N MET A 128 -13.64 11.18 7.16
CA MET A 128 -12.91 12.38 6.77
C MET A 128 -13.59 13.10 5.59
N GLN A 129 -14.04 12.36 4.57
CA GLN A 129 -14.77 12.90 3.42
C GLN A 129 -16.13 13.49 3.82
N LYS A 130 -16.86 12.85 4.74
CA LYS A 130 -18.11 13.40 5.28
C LYS A 130 -17.91 14.73 6.01
N LYS A 131 -16.80 14.88 6.75
CA LYS A 131 -16.51 16.11 7.51
C LYS A 131 -16.08 17.28 6.62
N SER A 132 -15.50 17.03 5.44
CA SER A 132 -15.10 18.07 4.50
C SER A 132 -16.25 18.65 3.67
N GLY A 133 -17.51 18.30 3.94
CA GLY A 133 -18.67 18.82 3.20
C GLY A 133 -18.77 18.34 1.75
N MET A 134 -17.85 17.48 1.30
CA MET A 134 -17.95 16.81 0.00
C MET A 134 -19.10 15.82 0.09
N GLN A 135 -20.24 16.19 -0.49
CA GLN A 135 -21.43 15.35 -0.55
C GLN A 135 -21.17 14.18 -1.52
N GLN A 136 -20.54 13.14 -1.00
CA GLN A 136 -20.32 11.91 -1.75
C GLN A 136 -21.60 11.09 -1.80
N GLN A 137 -21.98 10.73 -3.02
CA GLN A 137 -23.13 9.88 -3.33
C GLN A 137 -23.01 8.54 -2.59
N ALA A 138 -24.13 8.02 -2.09
CA ALA A 138 -24.15 6.82 -1.23
C ALA A 138 -23.45 5.59 -1.86
N GLY A 139 -23.47 5.46 -3.19
CA GLY A 139 -22.79 4.39 -3.94
C GLY A 139 -21.25 4.43 -3.89
N MET A 140 -20.64 5.59 -3.62
CA MET A 140 -19.18 5.70 -3.47
C MET A 140 -18.72 5.10 -2.13
N ASN A 141 -19.48 5.36 -1.05
CA ASN A 141 -19.17 4.85 0.28
C ASN A 141 -19.29 3.32 0.36
N SER A 142 -20.30 2.73 -0.29
CA SER A 142 -20.45 1.28 -0.34
C SER A 142 -19.29 0.62 -1.09
N THR A 143 -18.85 1.21 -2.21
CA THR A 143 -17.70 0.72 -2.98
C THR A 143 -16.41 0.70 -2.14
N MET A 144 -16.18 1.73 -1.31
CA MET A 144 -15.02 1.79 -0.41
C MET A 144 -15.03 0.74 0.71
N LEU A 145 -16.21 0.22 1.08
CA LEU A 145 -16.35 -0.87 2.06
C LEU A 145 -16.28 -2.26 1.43
N ILE A 146 -16.57 -2.38 0.13
CA ILE A 146 -16.43 -3.64 -0.62
C ILE A 146 -14.96 -3.97 -0.89
N MET A 147 -14.14 -2.96 -1.20
CA MET A 147 -12.73 -3.17 -1.53
C MET A 147 -11.93 -3.96 -0.47
N PRO A 148 -12.04 -3.67 0.84
CA PRO A 148 -11.42 -4.50 1.87
C PRO A 148 -11.88 -5.96 1.86
N LEU A 149 -13.16 -6.25 1.56
CA LEU A 149 -13.67 -7.62 1.47
C LEU A 149 -13.04 -8.38 0.31
N PHE A 150 -12.85 -7.71 -0.83
CA PHE A 150 -12.12 -8.27 -1.95
C PHE A 150 -10.63 -8.48 -1.62
N SER A 151 -10.02 -7.55 -0.89
CA SER A 151 -8.65 -7.70 -0.39
C SER A 151 -8.51 -8.87 0.57
N LEU A 152 -9.51 -9.14 1.42
CA LEU A 152 -9.57 -10.32 2.28
C LEU A 152 -9.54 -11.60 1.44
N PHE A 153 -10.36 -11.67 0.38
CA PHE A 153 -10.36 -12.81 -0.54
C PHE A 153 -8.97 -13.05 -1.15
N ILE A 154 -8.32 -12.00 -1.64
CA ILE A 154 -6.96 -12.12 -2.20
C ILE A 154 -5.94 -12.55 -1.13
N ALA A 155 -6.07 -12.07 0.11
CA ALA A 155 -5.13 -12.45 1.16
C ALA A 155 -5.15 -13.96 1.48
N PHE A 156 -6.24 -14.66 1.17
CA PHE A 156 -6.31 -16.13 1.24
C PHE A 156 -5.68 -16.85 0.04
N THR A 157 -5.42 -16.16 -1.09
CA THR A 157 -4.87 -16.78 -2.30
C THR A 157 -3.36 -16.59 -2.46
N VAL A 158 -2.75 -15.75 -1.62
CA VAL A 158 -1.32 -15.43 -1.65
C VAL A 158 -0.57 -15.98 -0.44
N PRO A 159 0.78 -16.08 -0.49
CA PRO A 159 1.59 -16.33 0.70
C PRO A 159 1.38 -15.28 1.80
N GLY A 160 1.47 -15.69 3.05
CA GLY A 160 1.30 -14.83 4.22
C GLY A 160 2.21 -13.61 4.21
N ALA A 161 3.44 -13.73 3.72
CA ALA A 161 4.39 -12.62 3.60
C ALA A 161 3.84 -11.48 2.74
N VAL A 162 3.15 -11.82 1.65
CA VAL A 162 2.52 -10.85 0.74
C VAL A 162 1.28 -10.23 1.40
N GLY A 163 0.47 -11.05 2.08
CA GLY A 163 -0.67 -10.58 2.88
C GLY A 163 -0.27 -9.60 3.98
N PHE A 164 0.82 -9.91 4.68
CA PHE A 164 1.41 -9.06 5.72
C PHE A 164 1.94 -7.75 5.15
N TYR A 165 2.64 -7.80 4.01
CA TYR A 165 3.04 -6.61 3.27
C TYR A 165 1.85 -5.70 2.94
N TRP A 166 0.73 -6.25 2.46
CA TRP A 166 -0.47 -5.46 2.21
C TRP A 166 -1.02 -4.82 3.49
N ALA A 167 -1.05 -5.55 4.61
CA ALA A 167 -1.47 -5.00 5.89
C ALA A 167 -0.59 -3.80 6.32
N CYS A 168 0.74 -3.95 6.27
CA CYS A 168 1.68 -2.88 6.60
C CYS A 168 1.56 -1.67 5.66
N SER A 169 1.39 -1.91 4.36
CA SER A 169 1.23 -0.87 3.34
C SER A 169 -0.06 -0.08 3.55
N SER A 170 -1.19 -0.75 3.80
CA SER A 170 -2.46 -0.13 4.14
C SER A 170 -2.36 0.70 5.43
N LEU A 171 -1.75 0.14 6.48
CA LEU A 171 -1.55 0.85 7.75
C LEU A 171 -0.74 2.13 7.56
N THR A 172 0.40 2.03 6.88
CA THR A 172 1.28 3.17 6.61
C THR A 172 0.55 4.25 5.82
N SER A 173 -0.23 3.85 4.82
CA SER A 173 -1.05 4.77 4.02
C SER A 173 -2.07 5.51 4.88
N GLY A 174 -2.78 4.78 5.75
CA GLY A 174 -3.75 5.36 6.66
C GLY A 174 -3.11 6.36 7.62
N VAL A 175 -1.95 6.02 8.20
CA VAL A 175 -1.20 6.92 9.08
C VAL A 175 -0.77 8.18 8.34
N LEU A 176 -0.15 8.04 7.16
CA LEU A 176 0.26 9.19 6.35
C LEU A 176 -0.93 10.08 6.00
N GLN A 177 -2.07 9.50 5.67
CA GLN A 177 -3.29 10.25 5.36
C GLN A 177 -3.80 11.03 6.57
N ILE A 178 -3.82 10.42 7.76
CA ILE A 178 -4.22 11.08 9.01
C ILE A 178 -3.25 12.22 9.34
N VAL A 179 -1.94 11.99 9.22
CA VAL A 179 -0.91 13.00 9.47
C VAL A 179 -1.06 14.18 8.50
N MET A 180 -1.19 13.90 7.20
CA MET A 180 -1.38 14.94 6.19
C MET A 180 -2.64 15.76 6.43
N GLN A 181 -3.75 15.14 6.87
CA GLN A 181 -4.94 15.91 7.21
C GLN A 181 -4.80 16.76 8.47
N LYS A 182 -4.04 16.30 9.47
CA LYS A 182 -3.75 17.12 10.65
C LYS A 182 -2.85 18.31 10.31
N LEU A 183 -1.85 18.11 9.45
CA LEU A 183 -0.92 19.16 9.03
C LEU A 183 -1.54 20.14 8.02
N TYR A 184 -2.31 19.63 7.06
CA TYR A 184 -2.91 20.37 5.95
C TYR A 184 -4.43 20.30 6.01
N ASN A 185 -5.02 20.67 7.15
CA ASN A 185 -6.47 20.73 7.27
C ASN A 185 -7.03 21.74 6.25
N ALA A 186 -7.94 21.29 5.39
CA ALA A 186 -8.55 22.12 4.33
C ALA A 186 -9.15 23.42 4.87
N ASN A 187 -9.70 23.40 6.09
CA ASN A 187 -10.26 24.60 6.71
C ASN A 187 -9.20 25.69 6.95
N TYR A 188 -7.97 25.31 7.30
CA TYR A 188 -6.89 26.27 7.50
C TYR A 188 -6.45 26.90 6.16
N ILE A 189 -6.30 26.07 5.12
CA ILE A 189 -5.89 26.55 3.79
C ILE A 189 -6.97 27.43 3.19
N ASN A 190 -8.23 26.98 3.21
CA ASN A 190 -9.37 27.72 2.65
C ASN A 190 -9.60 29.03 3.41
N SER A 191 -9.54 29.04 4.75
CA SER A 191 -9.68 30.28 5.52
C SER A 191 -8.58 31.30 5.23
N LYS A 192 -7.35 30.85 4.95
CA LYS A 192 -6.24 31.72 4.57
C LYS A 192 -6.47 32.30 3.17
N GLU A 193 -6.94 31.49 2.22
CA GLU A 193 -7.25 31.94 0.87
C GLU A 193 -8.45 32.90 0.85
N ASP A 194 -9.51 32.60 1.61
CA ASP A 194 -10.68 33.47 1.81
C ASP A 194 -10.29 34.80 2.47
N TYR A 195 -9.42 34.76 3.50
CA TYR A 195 -8.91 35.97 4.12
C TYR A 195 -8.12 36.84 3.13
N LEU A 196 -7.25 36.23 2.33
CA LEU A 196 -6.45 36.92 1.32
C LEU A 196 -7.31 37.48 0.18
N SER A 197 -8.36 36.77 -0.23
CA SER A 197 -9.29 37.24 -1.26
C SER A 197 -10.09 38.45 -0.78
N VAL A 198 -10.58 38.44 0.46
CA VAL A 198 -11.24 39.58 1.11
C VAL A 198 -10.30 40.78 1.24
N GLN A 199 -9.06 40.57 1.66
CA GLN A 199 -8.03 41.63 1.73
C GLN A 199 -7.77 42.27 0.36
N LYS A 200 -7.59 41.46 -0.70
CA LYS A 200 -7.41 41.96 -2.08
C LYS A 200 -8.62 42.77 -2.55
N ARG A 201 -9.84 42.32 -2.26
CA ARG A 201 -11.08 43.04 -2.62
C ARG A 201 -11.17 44.40 -1.93
N ARG A 202 -10.87 44.46 -0.62
CA ARG A 202 -10.84 45.72 0.15
C ARG A 202 -9.74 46.68 -0.31
N ALA A 203 -8.59 46.17 -0.76
CA ALA A 203 -7.53 47.00 -1.32
C ALA A 203 -7.93 47.59 -2.66
N TYR A 204 -8.58 46.79 -3.53
CA TYR A 204 -9.11 47.24 -4.81
C TYR A 204 -10.20 48.31 -4.65
N GLU A 205 -11.16 48.11 -3.74
CA GLU A 205 -12.22 49.09 -3.45
C GLU A 205 -11.66 50.42 -2.93
N ARG A 206 -10.66 50.39 -2.03
CA ARG A 206 -9.98 51.59 -1.54
C ARG A 206 -9.24 52.34 -2.64
N ALA A 207 -8.52 51.62 -3.52
CA ALA A 207 -7.83 52.23 -4.65
C ALA A 207 -8.78 52.82 -5.69
N LYS A 208 -9.98 52.24 -5.85
CA LYS A 208 -11.02 52.78 -6.73
C LYS A 208 -11.62 54.07 -6.16
N LEU A 209 -11.88 54.09 -4.85
CA LEU A 209 -12.39 55.28 -4.16
C LEU A 209 -11.37 56.43 -4.20
N SER A 210 -10.08 56.17 -3.92
CA SER A 210 -9.05 57.22 -3.97
C SER A 210 -8.96 57.87 -5.35
N ARG A 211 -8.95 57.08 -6.42
CA ARG A 211 -8.97 57.60 -7.81
C ARG A 211 -10.21 58.43 -8.13
N GLN A 212 -11.37 58.04 -7.61
CA GLN A 212 -12.60 58.82 -7.80
C GLN A 212 -12.56 60.14 -7.05
N THR A 213 -11.91 60.17 -5.89
CA THR A 213 -11.77 61.38 -5.07
C THR A 213 -10.79 62.35 -5.74
N GLU A 214 -9.64 61.85 -6.22
CA GLU A 214 -8.66 62.62 -7.00
C GLU A 214 -9.29 63.25 -8.26
N LEU A 215 -10.07 62.48 -9.02
CA LEU A 215 -10.80 62.97 -10.22
C LEU A 215 -11.93 63.97 -9.91
N SER A 216 -12.39 64.05 -8.66
CA SER A 216 -13.42 65.01 -8.25
C SER A 216 -12.86 66.31 -7.66
N GLU A 217 -11.56 66.32 -7.33
CA GLU A 217 -10.84 67.49 -6.83
C GLU A 217 -10.09 68.25 -7.95
N GLU A 218 -9.87 67.63 -9.11
CA GLU A 218 -9.45 68.26 -10.38
C GLU A 218 -10.64 68.88 -11.14
#